data_AF-A0A834J4G7-F1
#
_entry.id   AF-A0A834J4G7-F1
#
_cell.length_a   1.000
_cell.length_b   1.000
_cell.length_c   1.000
_cell.angle_alpha   90.00
_cell.angle_beta   90.00
_cell.angle_gamma   90.00
#
_symmetry.space_group_name_H-M   'P 1'
#
loop_
_entity.id
_entity.type
_entity.pdbx_description
1 polymer ?
#
loop_
_entity_poly.entity_id
_entity_poly.type
_entity_poly.pdbx_seq_one_letter_code
_entity_poly.pdbx_strand_id
1 'polypeptide(L)'
;MSSYTFGQKSFTPVPPEKGSFPLDHEGFCKQVMIDYLRCLLEHNNQNTMCRHIAKDYLGCRMDKNLMAREDWSKLGFTDEIKKTIEKVNVCLEYQAYIHTAY
;
A
#
# COMPACT_ATOMS: atom_id res chain seq x y z
N MET A 1 -37.14 -10.06 -23.97
CA MET A 1 -35.98 -9.76 -24.85
C MET A 1 -34.73 -10.17 -24.11
N SER A 2 -33.92 -11.01 -24.74
CA SER A 2 -32.94 -11.90 -24.13
C SER A 2 -31.70 -11.16 -23.62
N SER A 3 -31.29 -11.48 -22.38
CA SER A 3 -30.08 -10.97 -21.72
C SER A 3 -28.82 -11.58 -22.35
N TYR A 4 -27.96 -10.73 -22.93
CA TYR A 4 -26.62 -11.09 -23.39
C TYR A 4 -25.63 -11.00 -22.21
N THR A 5 -25.51 -12.06 -21.42
CA THR A 5 -24.35 -12.23 -20.53
C THR A 5 -23.23 -12.89 -21.32
N PHE A 6 -22.43 -12.06 -21.99
CA PHE A 6 -21.16 -12.47 -22.59
C PHE A 6 -20.30 -13.15 -21.51
N GLY A 7 -19.86 -14.38 -21.80
CA GLY A 7 -19.21 -15.27 -20.84
C GLY A 7 -18.08 -14.60 -20.06
N GLN A 8 -18.35 -14.29 -18.79
CA GLN A 8 -17.30 -14.13 -17.81
C GLN A 8 -16.73 -15.53 -17.59
N LYS A 9 -15.54 -15.79 -18.14
CA LYS A 9 -14.75 -16.95 -17.74
C LYS A 9 -14.73 -16.96 -16.22
N SER A 10 -15.25 -18.01 -15.60
CA SER A 10 -15.12 -18.23 -14.17
C SER A 10 -13.63 -18.20 -13.86
N PHE A 11 -13.16 -17.13 -13.24
CA PHE A 11 -11.81 -17.08 -12.67
C PHE A 11 -11.86 -17.96 -11.43
N THR A 12 -11.71 -19.26 -11.63
CA THR A 12 -11.41 -20.21 -10.56
C THR A 12 -9.89 -20.16 -10.39
N PRO A 13 -9.35 -19.33 -9.48
CA PRO A 13 -7.91 -19.30 -9.26
C PRO A 13 -7.45 -20.71 -8.91
N VAL A 14 -6.48 -21.22 -9.65
CA VAL A 14 -5.87 -22.52 -9.34
C VAL A 14 -5.02 -22.32 -8.09
N PRO A 15 -5.25 -23.05 -6.99
CA PRO A 15 -4.29 -23.03 -5.88
C PRO A 15 -2.93 -23.56 -6.40
N PRO A 16 -1.80 -22.88 -6.14
CA PRO A 16 -1.54 -21.85 -5.14
C PRO A 16 -1.33 -20.46 -5.75
N GLU A 17 -2.03 -20.09 -6.82
CA GLU A 17 -1.81 -18.78 -7.46
C GLU A 17 -2.13 -17.58 -6.54
N LYS A 18 -2.89 -17.81 -5.46
CA LYS A 18 -3.07 -16.87 -4.34
C LYS A 18 -2.90 -17.59 -2.99
N GLY A 19 -1.84 -18.40 -2.88
CA GLY A 19 -1.57 -19.35 -1.80
C GLY A 19 -1.81 -18.81 -0.37
N SER A 20 -1.99 -19.74 0.57
CA SER A 20 -2.12 -19.47 2.01
C SER A 20 -1.12 -18.39 2.43
N PHE A 21 -1.63 -17.21 2.78
CA PHE A 21 -0.79 -16.09 3.17
C PHE A 21 0.11 -16.55 4.32
N PRO A 22 1.45 -16.49 4.18
CA PRO A 22 2.35 -16.92 5.22
C PRO A 22 1.97 -16.21 6.52
N LEU A 23 1.60 -16.97 7.55
CA LEU A 23 1.30 -16.39 8.85
C LEU A 23 2.62 -15.96 9.48
N ASP A 24 2.61 -14.78 10.11
CA ASP A 24 3.76 -14.27 10.87
C ASP A 24 3.87 -15.04 12.19
N HIS A 25 4.44 -16.25 12.11
CA HIS A 25 4.54 -17.16 13.25
C HIS A 25 5.53 -16.68 14.30
N GLU A 26 6.68 -16.13 13.88
CA GLU A 26 7.67 -15.57 14.80
C GLU A 26 7.28 -14.17 15.31
N GLY A 27 6.30 -13.52 14.68
CA GLY A 27 5.80 -12.20 15.10
C GLY A 27 6.77 -11.07 14.76
N PHE A 28 7.54 -11.18 13.67
CA PHE A 28 8.53 -10.18 13.27
C PHE A 28 7.89 -8.81 13.00
N CYS A 29 6.66 -8.78 12.52
CA CYS A 29 5.91 -7.56 12.21
C CYS A 29 4.81 -7.26 13.22
N LYS A 30 4.78 -7.99 14.36
CA LYS A 30 3.75 -7.89 15.39
C LYS A 30 3.68 -6.50 16.03
N GLN A 31 4.81 -5.83 16.23
CA GLN A 31 4.82 -4.49 16.85
C GLN A 31 4.09 -3.47 15.97
N VAL A 32 4.47 -3.39 14.68
CA VAL A 32 3.84 -2.48 13.72
C VAL A 32 2.37 -2.82 13.49
N MET A 33 2.03 -4.12 13.51
CA MET A 33 0.64 -4.57 13.49
C MET A 33 -0.17 -4.03 14.67
N ILE A 34 0.38 -4.10 15.89
CA ILE A 34 -0.28 -3.58 17.09
C ILE A 34 -0.45 -2.07 16.99
N ASP A 35 0.56 -1.33 16.52
CA ASP A 35 0.47 0.11 16.34
C ASP A 35 -0.61 0.49 15.32
N TYR A 36 -0.72 -0.27 14.23
CA TYR A 36 -1.80 -0.08 13.25
C TYR A 36 -3.18 -0.32 13.87
N LEU A 37 -3.35 -1.40 14.65
CA LEU A 37 -4.61 -1.70 15.33
C LEU A 37 -4.95 -0.64 16.39
N ARG A 38 -3.95 -0.11 17.11
CA ARG A 38 -4.13 0.99 18.06
C ARG A 38 -4.64 2.24 17.35
N CYS A 39 -4.01 2.61 16.24
CA CYS A 39 -4.42 3.76 15.44
C CYS A 39 -5.87 3.61 14.95
N LEU A 40 -6.26 2.42 14.48
CA LEU A 40 -7.65 2.17 14.07
C LEU A 40 -8.61 2.37 15.23
N LEU A 41 -8.29 1.85 16.41
CA LEU A 41 -9.12 2.00 17.60
C LEU A 41 -9.27 3.48 17.99
N GLU A 42 -8.19 4.25 17.98
CA GLU A 42 -8.19 5.69 18.32
C GLU A 42 -8.99 6.53 17.32
N HIS A 43 -9.02 6.13 16.05
CA HIS A 43 -9.70 6.86 14.98
C HIS A 43 -11.02 6.23 14.53
N ASN A 44 -11.68 5.45 15.39
CA ASN A 44 -12.99 4.82 15.08
C ASN A 44 -12.98 4.01 13.77
N ASN A 45 -11.94 3.18 13.58
CA ASN A 45 -11.68 2.37 12.39
C ASN A 45 -11.53 3.17 11.07
N GLN A 46 -11.19 4.46 11.13
CA GLN A 46 -10.89 5.23 9.94
C GLN A 46 -9.50 4.91 9.40
N ASN A 47 -9.44 4.01 8.41
CA ASN A 47 -8.19 3.56 7.80
C ASN A 47 -7.37 4.70 7.12
N THR A 48 -8.03 5.77 6.66
CA THR A 48 -7.37 6.92 6.03
C THR A 48 -6.34 7.58 6.95
N MET A 49 -6.63 7.66 8.26
CA MET A 49 -5.73 8.23 9.27
C MET A 49 -4.52 7.32 9.54
N CYS A 50 -4.72 6.01 9.44
CA CYS A 50 -3.73 4.98 9.76
C CYS A 50 -2.98 4.44 8.54
N ARG A 51 -3.18 5.03 7.36
CA ARG A 51 -2.65 4.53 6.09
C ARG A 51 -1.13 4.43 6.09
N HIS A 52 -0.44 5.38 6.69
CA HIS A 52 1.01 5.36 6.82
C HIS A 52 1.51 4.14 7.62
N ILE A 53 0.85 3.81 8.74
CA ILE A 53 1.19 2.64 9.57
C ILE A 53 0.84 1.34 8.83
N ALA A 54 -0.27 1.31 8.10
CA ALA A 54 -0.64 0.18 7.26
C ALA A 54 0.45 -0.11 6.20
N LYS A 55 1.03 0.95 5.61
CA LYS A 55 2.13 0.84 4.66
C LYS A 55 3.37 0.24 5.33
N ASP A 56 3.74 0.74 6.51
CA ASP A 56 4.91 0.24 7.26
C ASP A 56 4.73 -1.24 7.64
N TYR A 57 3.52 -1.63 8.03
CA TYR A 57 3.19 -3.02 8.34
C TYR A 57 3.35 -3.94 7.11
N LEU A 58 2.82 -3.53 5.96
CA LEU A 58 2.97 -4.28 4.71
C LEU A 58 4.43 -4.31 4.24
N GLY A 59 5.17 -3.21 4.44
CA GLY A 59 6.60 -3.10 4.15
C GLY A 59 7.41 -4.13 4.95
N CYS A 60 7.18 -4.19 6.26
CA CYS A 60 7.80 -5.19 7.13
C CYS A 60 7.55 -6.62 6.62
N ARG A 61 6.31 -6.92 6.20
CA ARG A 61 5.97 -8.26 5.70
C ARG A 61 6.67 -8.60 4.39
N MET A 62 6.80 -7.64 3.48
CA MET A 62 7.55 -7.82 2.24
C MET A 62 9.05 -8.02 2.52
N ASP A 63 9.62 -7.27 3.45
CA ASP A 63 11.06 -7.36 3.79
C ASP A 63 11.41 -8.65 4.53
N LYS A 64 10.46 -9.24 5.26
CA LYS A 64 10.60 -10.52 5.95
C LYS A 64 10.16 -11.72 5.11
N ASN A 65 9.86 -11.53 3.83
CA ASN A 65 9.35 -12.59 2.94
C ASN A 65 8.06 -13.27 3.44
N LEU A 66 7.29 -12.58 4.29
CA LEU A 66 5.96 -13.01 4.77
C LEU A 66 4.83 -12.62 3.80
N MET A 67 5.20 -11.95 2.71
CA MET A 67 4.36 -11.52 1.60
C MET A 67 5.23 -11.31 0.37
N ALA A 68 4.71 -11.63 -0.82
CA ALA A 68 5.40 -11.31 -2.07
C ALA A 68 5.56 -9.79 -2.20
N ARG A 69 6.73 -9.35 -2.66
CA ARG A 69 6.98 -7.93 -2.86
C ARG A 69 6.12 -7.42 -4.02
N GLU A 70 5.32 -6.40 -3.76
CA GLU A 70 4.39 -5.79 -4.71
C GLU A 70 4.55 -4.28 -4.73
N ASP A 71 4.16 -3.68 -5.86
CA ASP A 71 4.21 -2.23 -6.01
C ASP A 71 3.16 -1.56 -5.11
N TRP A 72 3.56 -0.49 -4.42
CA TRP A 72 2.68 0.29 -3.56
C TRP A 72 1.40 0.76 -4.27
N SER A 73 1.47 1.04 -5.58
CA SER A 73 0.31 1.43 -6.39
C SER A 73 -0.73 0.31 -6.51
N LYS A 74 -0.31 -0.96 -6.61
CA LYS A 74 -1.20 -2.12 -6.66
C LYS A 74 -1.83 -2.42 -5.30
N LEU A 75 -1.12 -2.10 -4.23
CA LEU A 75 -1.60 -2.17 -2.85
C LEU A 75 -2.48 -0.95 -2.46
N GLY A 76 -2.72 -0.03 -3.39
CA GLY A 76 -3.60 1.11 -3.20
C GLY A 76 -2.94 2.31 -2.54
N PHE A 77 -1.61 2.44 -2.47
CA PHE A 77 -0.90 3.60 -1.90
C PHE A 77 -0.47 4.63 -2.96
N THR A 78 -1.39 5.00 -3.85
CA THR A 78 -1.14 5.94 -4.96
C THR A 78 -1.06 7.41 -4.53
N ASP A 79 -1.73 7.79 -3.45
CA ASP A 79 -1.86 9.20 -3.03
C ASP A 79 -0.55 9.78 -2.48
N GLU A 80 0.31 8.94 -1.92
CA GLU A 80 1.61 9.36 -1.38
C GLU A 80 2.62 9.67 -2.48
N ILE A 81 2.52 8.99 -3.63
CA ILE A 81 3.34 9.28 -4.81
C ILE A 81 3.01 10.68 -5.31
N LYS A 82 1.73 11.05 -5.39
CA LYS A 82 1.31 12.40 -5.78
C LYS A 82 1.89 13.46 -4.85
N LYS A 83 1.78 13.27 -3.53
CA LYS A 83 2.30 14.22 -2.53
C LYS A 83 3.83 14.34 -2.58
N THR A 84 4.52 13.25 -2.91
CA THR A 84 5.98 13.26 -3.09
C THR A 84 6.37 14.00 -4.37
N ILE A 85 5.69 13.73 -5.48
CA ILE A 85 5.90 14.43 -6.77
C ILE A 85 5.64 15.92 -6.61
N GLU A 86 4.59 16.31 -5.90
CA GLU A 86 4.27 17.71 -5.64
C GLU A 86 5.38 18.41 -4.85
N LYS A 87 5.92 17.77 -3.81
CA LYS A 87 7.08 18.29 -3.08
C LYS A 87 8.33 18.39 -3.96
N VAL A 88 8.60 17.39 -4.79
CA VAL A 88 9.76 17.39 -5.70
C VAL A 88 9.64 18.52 -6.72
N ASN A 89 8.46 18.75 -7.29
CA ASN A 89 8.23 19.83 -8.24
C ASN A 89 8.45 21.21 -7.59
N VAL A 90 7.97 21.41 -6.36
CA VAL A 90 8.24 22.65 -5.60
C VAL A 90 9.74 22.86 -5.37
N CYS A 91 10.48 21.81 -5.01
CA CYS A 91 11.94 21.90 -4.84
C CYS A 91 12.67 22.21 -6.16
N LEU A 92 12.23 21.62 -7.28
CA LEU A 92 12.81 21.87 -8.60
C LEU A 92 12.54 23.30 -9.07
N GLU A 93 11.33 23.82 -8.82
CA GLU A 93 11.00 25.22 -9.09
C GLU A 93 11.88 26.17 -8.26
N TYR A 94 12.11 25.86 -6.98
CA TYR A 94 13.00 26.65 -6.13
C TYR A 94 14.47 26.61 -6.59
N GLN A 95 14.97 25.44 -7.04
CA GLN A 95 16.32 25.33 -7.61
C GLN A 95 16.46 26.12 -8.92
N ALA A 96 15.45 26.10 -9.79
CA ALA A 96 15.44 26.88 -11.03
C ALA A 96 15.44 28.40 -10.75
N TYR A 97 14.70 28.84 -9.73
CA TYR A 97 14.71 30.23 -9.29
C TYR A 97 16.11 30.67 -8.80
N ILE A 98 16.77 29.87 -7.96
CA ILE A 98 18.12 30.20 -7.48
C ILE A 98 19.11 30.27 -8.65
N HIS A 99 19.02 29.35 -9.61
CA HIS A 99 19.94 29.28 -10.76
C HIS A 99 19.77 30.43 -11.77
N THR A 100 18.64 31.15 -11.72
CA THR A 100 18.38 32.34 -12.56
C THR A 100 18.66 33.65 -11.83
N ALA A 101 18.86 33.60 -10.51
CA ALA A 101 19.12 34.76 -9.65
C ALA A 101 20.61 35.02 -9.40
N TYR A 102 21.51 34.12 -9.84
CA TYR A 102 22.97 34.25 -9.85
C TYR A 102 23.49 34.17 -11.28
#